data_AF-A0A930PG09-F1
#
_entry.id   AF-A0A930PG09-F1
#
_cell.length_a   1.000
_cell.length_b   1.000
_cell.length_c   1.000
_cell.angle_alpha   90.00
_cell.angle_beta   90.00
_cell.angle_gamma   90.00
#
_symmetry.space_group_name_H-M   'P 1'
#
loop_
_entity.id
_entity.type
_entity.pdbx_description
1 polymer ?
#
loop_
_entity_poly.entity_id
_entity_poly.type
_entity_poly.pdbx_seq_one_letter_code
_entity_poly.pdbx_strand_id
1 'polypeptide(L)'
;MVDATKVSKIKIDTGYAGVKEYPIFSRFDKAGEAINPAQCSIVLGSNGSGKSTIARAFTSETNSIEFIDKDGEVVAGDSSNIYLFDEKFIIDNFRKLDDNYLGPIVLLGEAAKAQENVDKLNMEINKKNKIKCGLEVAIENLEQVVKRLNKKIENSISHVDKNGTGLDSWRGRTGHYSVDKQYRKRPSGYVDIIKNETVNLENMPARDDLLKEFTDKVDELNQSSNFRRIDWNPSKIILPFDVNKINEAMDAVKKLARKMVMINTIVGSTSLRWVLMS
;
A
#
# COMPACT_ATOMS: atom_id res chain seq x y z
N MET A 1 -8.28 7.39 -48.31
CA MET A 1 -7.54 8.42 -47.55
C MET A 1 -7.43 9.66 -48.42
N VAL A 2 -7.87 10.82 -47.94
CA VAL A 2 -7.83 12.07 -48.73
C VAL A 2 -6.40 12.58 -48.92
N ASP A 3 -6.04 13.02 -50.13
CA ASP A 3 -4.75 13.67 -50.36
C ASP A 3 -4.81 15.12 -49.88
N ALA A 4 -4.39 15.35 -48.63
CA ALA A 4 -4.41 16.66 -47.98
C ALA A 4 -3.61 17.73 -48.74
N THR A 5 -2.68 17.35 -49.63
CA THR A 5 -1.93 18.31 -50.46
C THR A 5 -2.78 18.92 -51.57
N LYS A 6 -3.91 18.30 -51.91
CA LYS A 6 -4.83 18.77 -52.95
C LYS A 6 -6.05 19.51 -52.39
N VAL A 7 -6.29 19.41 -51.08
CA VAL A 7 -7.41 20.07 -50.41
C VAL A 7 -7.09 21.55 -50.21
N SER A 8 -8.01 22.42 -50.63
CA SER A 8 -7.92 23.87 -50.42
C SER A 8 -8.93 24.37 -49.39
N LYS A 9 -10.12 23.74 -49.37
CA LYS A 9 -11.26 24.10 -48.54
C LYS A 9 -11.95 22.83 -48.05
N ILE A 10 -12.70 22.99 -46.98
CA ILE A 10 -13.65 21.98 -46.52
C ILE A 10 -15.03 22.59 -46.49
N LYS A 11 -16.04 21.77 -46.75
CA LYS A 11 -17.43 22.14 -46.69
C LYS A 11 -18.11 21.26 -45.66
N ILE A 12 -18.76 21.91 -44.69
CA ILE A 12 -19.38 21.26 -43.56
C ILE A 12 -20.87 21.60 -43.58
N ASP A 13 -21.71 20.56 -43.59
CA ASP A 13 -23.12 20.74 -43.27
C ASP A 13 -23.31 20.79 -41.75
N THR A 14 -23.71 21.95 -41.24
CA THR A 14 -23.92 22.17 -39.81
C THR A 14 -25.36 21.88 -39.38
N GLY A 15 -26.25 21.52 -40.32
CA GLY A 15 -27.67 21.29 -40.11
C GLY A 15 -28.45 22.57 -39.81
N TYR A 16 -28.17 23.21 -38.68
CA TYR A 16 -28.90 24.39 -38.19
C TYR A 16 -28.52 25.70 -38.88
N ALA A 17 -27.26 25.83 -39.32
CA ALA A 17 -26.78 27.03 -40.03
C ALA A 17 -26.52 26.75 -41.51
N GLY A 18 -27.03 25.62 -42.02
CA GLY A 18 -26.81 25.13 -43.37
C GLY A 18 -25.35 24.73 -43.64
N VAL A 19 -25.02 24.73 -44.92
CA VAL A 19 -23.72 24.31 -45.44
C VAL A 19 -22.77 25.51 -45.46
N LYS A 20 -21.60 25.36 -44.83
CA LYS A 20 -20.56 26.40 -44.79
C LYS A 20 -19.23 25.88 -45.32
N GLU A 21 -18.55 26.75 -46.06
CA GLU A 21 -17.20 26.49 -46.56
C GLU A 21 -16.16 27.18 -45.69
N TYR A 22 -15.10 26.45 -45.40
CA TYR A 22 -13.98 26.91 -44.61
C TYR A 22 -12.68 26.69 -45.40
N PRO A 23 -11.88 27.74 -45.66
CA PRO A 23 -10.61 27.62 -46.35
C PRO A 23 -9.54 27.08 -45.41
N ILE A 24 -9.66 25.79 -45.10
CA ILE A 24 -8.74 25.04 -44.26
C ILE A 24 -7.78 24.35 -45.22
N PHE A 25 -6.48 24.48 -44.95
CA PHE A 25 -5.38 24.06 -45.84
C PHE A 25 -5.09 24.99 -47.02
N SER A 26 -5.57 26.24 -47.01
CA SER A 26 -5.11 27.27 -47.95
C SER A 26 -4.18 28.28 -47.27
N ARG A 27 -3.07 28.64 -47.92
CA ARG A 27 -2.29 29.84 -47.56
C ARG A 27 -2.73 31.01 -48.42
N PHE A 28 -3.03 32.13 -47.79
CA PHE A 28 -3.33 33.39 -48.45
C PHE A 28 -2.14 34.33 -48.36
N ASP A 29 -1.88 35.10 -49.43
CA ASP A 29 -0.92 36.20 -49.38
C ASP A 29 -1.51 37.43 -48.67
N LYS A 30 -0.73 38.52 -48.62
CA LYS A 30 -1.20 39.79 -48.02
C LYS A 30 -2.34 40.45 -48.80
N ALA A 31 -2.55 40.06 -50.06
CA ALA A 31 -3.61 40.56 -50.93
C ALA A 31 -4.89 39.69 -50.87
N GLY A 32 -4.84 38.54 -50.20
CA GLY A 32 -5.96 37.61 -50.07
C GLY A 32 -5.98 36.51 -51.13
N GLU A 33 -4.96 36.39 -51.96
CA GLU A 33 -4.87 35.39 -53.03
C GLU A 33 -4.32 34.06 -52.49
N ALA A 34 -4.91 32.95 -52.95
CA ALA A 34 -4.52 31.60 -52.53
C ALA A 34 -3.20 31.18 -53.17
N ILE A 35 -2.12 31.08 -52.38
CA ILE A 35 -0.78 30.75 -52.86
C ILE A 35 -0.64 29.25 -53.05
N ASN A 36 -0.58 28.50 -51.95
CA ASN A 36 -0.24 27.09 -51.92
C ASN A 36 -1.04 26.35 -50.85
N PRO A 37 -1.35 25.06 -51.09
CA PRO A 37 -2.00 24.23 -50.09
C PRO A 37 -1.08 24.07 -48.87
N ALA A 38 -1.64 24.20 -47.67
CA ALA A 38 -0.94 24.05 -46.40
C ALA A 38 -1.14 22.64 -45.85
N GLN A 39 -0.10 22.04 -45.30
CA GLN A 39 -0.21 20.73 -44.62
C GLN A 39 -0.75 20.84 -43.19
N CYS A 40 -0.84 22.06 -42.65
CA CYS A 40 -1.32 22.34 -41.31
C CYS A 40 -2.17 23.61 -41.32
N SER A 41 -3.27 23.59 -40.56
CA SER A 41 -4.16 24.72 -40.39
C SER A 41 -4.40 24.95 -38.90
N ILE A 42 -4.33 26.21 -38.46
CA ILE A 42 -4.60 26.61 -37.09
C ILE A 42 -5.86 27.48 -37.11
N VAL A 43 -6.92 27.00 -36.46
CA VAL A 43 -8.20 27.71 -36.39
C VAL A 43 -8.29 28.42 -35.04
N LEU A 44 -8.24 29.75 -35.08
CA LEU A 44 -8.43 30.62 -33.92
C LEU A 44 -9.76 31.36 -34.02
N GLY A 45 -10.33 31.73 -32.89
CA GLY A 45 -11.61 32.44 -32.85
C GLY A 45 -12.08 32.69 -31.42
N SER A 46 -13.04 33.61 -31.26
CA SER A 46 -13.67 33.93 -29.98
C SER A 46 -14.49 32.77 -29.41
N ASN A 47 -14.90 32.87 -28.15
CA ASN A 47 -15.81 31.90 -27.55
C ASN A 47 -17.16 31.91 -28.29
N GLY A 48 -17.71 30.73 -28.57
CA GLY A 48 -18.94 30.58 -29.35
C GLY A 48 -18.77 30.67 -30.87
N SER A 49 -17.55 30.91 -31.40
CA SER A 49 -17.33 31.02 -32.85
C SER A 49 -17.44 29.69 -33.63
N GLY A 50 -17.77 28.57 -32.97
CA GLY A 50 -17.95 27.27 -33.61
C GLY A 50 -16.68 26.44 -33.83
N LYS A 51 -15.54 26.77 -33.20
CA LYS A 51 -14.28 26.00 -33.31
C LYS A 51 -14.47 24.51 -33.01
N SER A 52 -15.14 24.21 -31.90
CA SER A 52 -15.44 22.83 -31.49
C SER A 52 -16.42 22.14 -32.43
N THR A 53 -17.25 22.89 -33.16
CA THR A 53 -18.16 22.33 -34.18
C THR A 53 -17.39 21.86 -35.40
N ILE A 54 -16.41 22.66 -35.87
CA ILE A 54 -15.51 22.28 -36.97
C ILE A 54 -14.71 21.03 -36.57
N ALA A 55 -14.14 21.02 -35.37
CA ALA A 55 -13.43 19.87 -34.81
C ALA A 55 -14.29 18.59 -34.81
N ARG A 56 -15.53 18.68 -34.31
CA ARG A 56 -16.44 17.53 -34.26
C ARG A 56 -16.80 16.98 -35.63
N ALA A 57 -16.90 17.82 -36.65
CA ALA A 57 -17.21 17.39 -38.00
C ALA A 57 -16.19 16.37 -38.54
N PHE A 58 -14.92 16.46 -38.13
CA PHE A 58 -13.87 15.51 -38.53
C PHE A 58 -13.95 14.16 -37.81
N THR A 59 -14.60 14.11 -36.64
CA THR A 59 -14.68 12.93 -35.77
C THR A 59 -16.02 12.18 -35.85
N SER A 60 -17.03 12.78 -36.50
CA SER A 60 -18.39 12.23 -36.56
C SER A 60 -18.45 11.09 -37.57
N GLU A 61 -19.02 9.93 -37.20
CA GLU A 61 -19.21 8.76 -38.10
C GLU A 61 -20.07 9.09 -39.34
N THR A 62 -20.79 10.22 -39.32
CA THR A 62 -21.65 10.69 -40.42
C THR A 62 -20.94 11.50 -41.51
N ASN A 63 -19.59 11.60 -41.50
CA ASN A 63 -18.77 12.20 -42.57
C ASN A 63 -19.42 13.40 -43.29
N SER A 64 -19.89 14.40 -42.54
CA SER A 64 -20.55 15.59 -43.10
C SER A 64 -19.55 16.62 -43.68
N ILE A 65 -18.32 16.18 -43.97
CA ILE A 65 -17.25 16.99 -44.53
C ILE A 65 -16.99 16.57 -45.98
N GLU A 66 -17.17 17.52 -46.88
CA GLU A 66 -16.68 17.43 -48.26
C GLU A 66 -15.35 18.17 -48.36
N PHE A 67 -14.33 17.52 -48.94
CA PHE A 67 -13.05 18.14 -49.25
C PHE A 67 -13.10 18.74 -50.65
N ILE A 68 -12.67 19.99 -50.80
CA ILE A 68 -12.71 20.71 -52.07
C ILE A 68 -11.29 21.13 -52.44
N ASP A 69 -10.89 20.92 -53.69
CA ASP A 69 -9.60 21.35 -54.21
C ASP A 69 -9.58 22.85 -54.57
N LYS A 70 -8.51 23.31 -55.22
CA LYS A 70 -8.39 24.73 -55.63
C LYS A 70 -9.33 25.10 -56.77
N ASP A 71 -9.70 24.14 -57.60
CA ASP A 71 -10.52 24.31 -58.81
C ASP A 71 -12.02 24.22 -58.49
N GLY A 72 -12.36 23.85 -57.25
CA GLY A 72 -13.74 23.74 -56.77
C GLY A 72 -14.31 22.33 -56.86
N GLU A 73 -13.48 21.35 -57.19
CA GLU A 73 -13.88 19.96 -57.35
C GLU A 73 -13.78 19.18 -56.04
N VAL A 74 -14.66 18.19 -55.87
CA VAL A 74 -14.70 17.36 -54.66
C VAL A 74 -13.55 16.35 -54.69
N VAL A 75 -12.69 16.40 -53.69
CA VAL A 75 -11.60 15.44 -53.50
C VAL A 75 -12.13 14.20 -52.79
N ALA A 76 -12.17 13.07 -53.50
CA ALA A 76 -12.61 11.80 -52.95
C ALA A 76 -11.63 11.28 -51.87
N GLY A 77 -12.15 10.95 -50.69
CA GLY A 77 -11.39 10.34 -49.61
C GLY A 77 -12.03 10.54 -48.24
N ASP A 78 -11.63 9.70 -47.30
CA ASP A 78 -11.96 9.80 -45.89
C ASP A 78 -10.91 10.62 -45.11
N SER A 79 -11.28 11.10 -43.92
CA SER A 79 -10.47 11.94 -43.03
C SER A 79 -9.45 11.16 -42.19
N SER A 80 -9.17 9.89 -42.50
CA SER A 80 -8.36 8.98 -41.67
C SER A 80 -6.90 9.42 -41.45
N ASN A 81 -6.35 10.26 -42.32
CA ASN A 81 -5.01 10.86 -42.18
C ASN A 81 -5.01 12.28 -41.61
N ILE A 82 -6.16 12.80 -41.18
CA ILE A 82 -6.27 14.13 -40.60
C ILE A 82 -6.17 13.99 -39.08
N TYR A 83 -5.05 14.46 -38.54
CA TYR A 83 -4.85 14.49 -37.09
C TYR A 83 -5.38 15.80 -36.53
N LEU A 84 -6.39 15.68 -35.67
CA LEU A 84 -7.03 16.81 -35.02
C LEU A 84 -6.51 16.97 -33.59
N PHE A 85 -5.89 18.11 -33.31
CA PHE A 85 -5.42 18.49 -31.98
C PHE A 85 -6.45 19.40 -31.30
N ASP A 86 -7.62 18.85 -30.95
CA ASP A 86 -8.67 19.58 -30.23
C ASP A 86 -8.58 19.39 -28.71
N GLU A 87 -9.51 20.00 -27.97
CA GLU A 87 -9.54 19.89 -26.51
C GLU A 87 -9.73 18.43 -26.04
N LYS A 88 -10.50 17.61 -26.78
CA LYS A 88 -10.67 16.18 -26.46
C LYS A 88 -9.35 15.45 -26.60
N PHE A 89 -8.61 15.67 -27.70
CA PHE A 89 -7.27 15.10 -27.88
C PHE A 89 -6.34 15.46 -26.72
N ILE A 90 -6.40 16.71 -26.24
CA ILE A 90 -5.60 17.13 -25.07
C ILE A 90 -6.06 16.41 -23.79
N ILE A 91 -7.36 16.28 -23.56
CA ILE A 91 -7.88 15.57 -22.39
C ILE A 91 -7.48 14.09 -22.45
N ASP A 92 -7.75 13.40 -23.55
CA ASP A 92 -7.55 11.95 -23.68
C ASP A 92 -6.08 11.54 -23.60
N ASN A 93 -5.17 12.36 -24.16
CA ASN A 93 -3.75 12.02 -24.25
C ASN A 93 -2.89 12.67 -23.16
N PHE A 94 -3.32 13.79 -22.57
CA PHE A 94 -2.51 14.53 -21.59
C PHE A 94 -3.16 14.66 -20.21
N ARG A 95 -4.45 14.32 -20.03
CA ARG A 95 -5.13 14.32 -18.73
C ARG A 95 -5.70 12.96 -18.36
N LYS A 96 -4.88 12.14 -17.72
CA LYS A 96 -5.38 11.15 -16.75
C LYS A 96 -4.79 11.48 -15.38
N LEU A 97 -5.45 12.39 -14.68
CA LEU A 97 -5.22 12.65 -13.26
C LEU A 97 -6.60 12.69 -12.62
N ASP A 98 -6.83 11.74 -11.71
CA ASP A 98 -8.12 11.43 -11.12
C ASP A 98 -8.76 12.64 -10.40
N ASP A 99 -10.01 12.91 -10.79
CA ASP A 99 -11.17 13.41 -10.05
C ASP A 99 -11.15 14.68 -9.18
N ASN A 100 -10.06 15.41 -8.96
CA ASN A 100 -10.14 16.63 -8.14
C ASN A 100 -9.55 17.89 -8.79
N TYR A 101 -10.47 18.63 -9.43
CA TYR A 101 -10.58 20.09 -9.51
C TYR A 101 -9.28 20.90 -9.34
N LEU A 102 -8.46 20.91 -10.38
CA LEU A 102 -7.70 22.10 -10.76
C LEU A 102 -7.66 22.13 -12.28
N GLY A 103 -7.80 23.35 -12.83
CA GLY A 103 -7.69 23.56 -14.26
C GLY A 103 -6.44 22.84 -14.81
N PRO A 104 -6.57 22.25 -16.00
CA PRO A 104 -5.57 21.36 -16.58
C PRO A 104 -4.26 22.07 -16.92
N ILE A 105 -3.28 21.94 -16.04
CA ILE A 105 -1.93 22.40 -16.32
C ILE A 105 -1.22 21.24 -17.03
N VAL A 106 -0.90 21.42 -18.32
CA VAL A 106 -0.05 20.48 -19.06
C VAL A 106 1.37 20.62 -18.50
N LEU A 107 1.80 19.66 -17.68
CA LEU A 107 3.17 19.60 -17.16
C LEU A 107 4.06 18.92 -18.22
N LEU A 108 4.99 19.68 -18.78
CA LEU A 108 5.98 19.17 -19.73
C LEU A 108 7.38 19.11 -19.10
N GLY A 109 8.21 18.19 -19.58
CA GLY A 109 9.62 18.10 -19.21
C GLY A 109 9.86 17.66 -17.76
N GLU A 110 10.68 18.40 -17.02
CA GLU A 110 11.11 18.05 -15.66
C GLU A 110 9.95 18.00 -14.66
N ALA A 111 8.92 18.84 -14.85
CA ALA A 111 7.75 18.86 -13.98
C ALA A 111 6.93 17.55 -14.07
N ALA A 112 6.88 16.92 -15.25
CA ALA A 112 6.23 15.62 -15.42
C ALA A 112 6.98 14.50 -14.67
N LYS A 113 8.32 14.52 -14.71
CA LYS A 113 9.16 13.57 -13.94
C LYS A 113 9.03 13.76 -12.44
N ALA A 114 8.95 15.01 -11.98
CA ALA A 114 8.71 15.32 -10.59
C ALA A 114 7.35 14.76 -10.12
N GLN A 115 6.31 14.91 -10.93
CA GLN A 115 4.99 14.37 -10.63
C GLN A 115 5.00 12.82 -10.58
N GLU A 116 5.66 12.15 -11.52
CA GLU A 116 5.79 10.69 -11.49
C GLU A 116 6.44 10.18 -10.19
N ASN A 117 7.45 10.91 -9.69
CA ASN A 117 8.09 10.59 -8.41
C ASN A 117 7.15 10.81 -7.22
N VAL A 118 6.37 11.90 -7.24
CA VAL A 118 5.35 12.18 -6.21
C VAL A 118 4.30 11.06 -6.19
N ASP A 119 3.84 10.61 -7.36
CA ASP A 119 2.83 9.55 -7.46
C ASP A 119 3.36 8.22 -6.94
N LYS A 120 4.61 7.85 -7.28
CA LYS A 120 5.28 6.67 -6.74
C LYS A 120 5.40 6.72 -5.22
N LEU A 121 5.83 7.85 -4.67
CA LEU A 121 5.95 8.03 -3.22
C LEU A 121 4.59 7.94 -2.53
N ASN A 122 3.54 8.51 -3.11
CA ASN A 122 2.17 8.41 -2.60
C ASN A 122 1.66 6.96 -2.60
N MET A 123 1.95 6.19 -3.65
CA MET A 123 1.63 4.76 -3.69
C MET A 123 2.35 3.98 -2.58
N GLU A 124 3.63 4.26 -2.33
CA GLU A 124 4.38 3.63 -1.25
C GLU A 124 3.83 4.00 0.14
N ILE A 125 3.49 5.28 0.36
CA ILE A 125 2.86 5.74 1.60
C ILE A 125 1.56 4.99 1.83
N ASN A 126 0.71 4.87 0.80
CA ASN A 126 -0.54 4.13 0.91
C ASN A 126 -0.34 2.65 1.22
N LYS A 127 0.66 2.00 0.63
CA LYS A 127 1.02 0.61 0.97
C LYS A 127 1.47 0.48 2.43
N LYS A 128 2.34 1.38 2.89
CA LYS A 128 2.83 1.38 4.28
C LYS A 128 1.70 1.65 5.28
N ASN A 129 0.77 2.55 4.96
CA ASN A 129 -0.38 2.84 5.81
C ASN A 129 -1.33 1.64 5.94
N LYS A 130 -1.56 0.88 4.86
CA LYS A 130 -2.33 -0.38 4.93
C LYS A 130 -1.68 -1.40 5.85
N ILE A 131 -0.35 -1.56 5.76
CA ILE A 131 0.40 -2.46 6.63
C ILE A 131 0.30 -1.98 8.09
N LYS A 132 0.48 -0.67 8.34
CA LYS A 132 0.36 -0.06 9.66
C LYS A 132 -1.00 -0.35 10.30
N CYS A 133 -2.08 -0.13 9.56
CA CYS A 133 -3.44 -0.41 10.04
C CYS A 133 -3.63 -1.89 10.39
N GLY A 134 -3.11 -2.81 9.57
CA GLY A 134 -3.14 -4.25 9.88
C GLY A 134 -2.39 -4.61 11.16
N LEU A 135 -1.23 -3.98 11.41
CA LEU A 135 -0.46 -4.17 12.64
C LEU A 135 -1.19 -3.59 13.87
N GLU A 136 -1.79 -2.41 13.75
CA GLU A 136 -2.58 -1.79 14.82
C GLU A 136 -3.74 -2.70 15.26
N VAL A 137 -4.47 -3.30 14.31
CA VAL A 137 -5.54 -4.27 14.61
C VAL A 137 -4.99 -5.53 15.29
N ALA A 138 -3.83 -6.03 14.85
CA ALA A 138 -3.21 -7.20 15.47
C ALA A 138 -2.80 -6.94 16.92
N ILE A 139 -2.26 -5.75 17.21
CA ILE A 139 -1.90 -5.32 18.57
C ILE A 139 -3.14 -5.27 19.46
N GLU A 140 -4.23 -4.64 19.00
CA GLU A 140 -5.46 -4.54 19.77
C GLU A 140 -6.04 -5.92 20.12
N ASN A 141 -6.01 -6.86 19.17
CA ASN A 141 -6.44 -8.24 19.41
C ASN A 141 -5.59 -8.93 20.49
N LEU A 142 -4.27 -8.77 20.44
CA LEU A 142 -3.36 -9.33 21.45
C LEU A 142 -3.63 -8.73 22.83
N GLU A 143 -3.84 -7.42 22.93
CA GLU A 143 -4.19 -6.75 24.19
C GLU A 143 -5.49 -7.29 24.79
N GLN A 144 -6.51 -7.56 23.97
CA GLN A 144 -7.73 -8.21 24.43
C GLN A 144 -7.49 -9.62 24.96
N VAL A 145 -6.65 -10.42 24.29
CA VAL A 145 -6.30 -11.77 24.74
C VAL A 145 -5.59 -11.73 26.09
N VAL A 146 -4.62 -10.83 26.26
CA VAL A 146 -3.91 -10.62 27.53
C VAL A 146 -4.89 -10.25 28.64
N LYS A 147 -5.81 -9.31 28.40
CA LYS A 147 -6.86 -8.93 29.38
C LYS A 147 -7.73 -10.12 29.78
N ARG A 148 -8.15 -10.97 28.84
CA ARG A 148 -8.95 -12.18 29.12
C ARG A 148 -8.18 -13.19 29.96
N LEU A 149 -6.90 -13.41 29.65
CA LEU A 149 -6.04 -14.32 30.39
C LEU A 149 -5.80 -13.83 31.82
N ASN A 150 -5.52 -12.54 32.00
CA ASN A 150 -5.35 -11.94 33.33
C ASN A 150 -6.62 -12.11 34.17
N LYS A 151 -7.81 -11.87 33.59
CA LYS A 151 -9.08 -12.10 34.29
C LYS A 151 -9.28 -13.58 34.70
N LYS A 152 -8.88 -14.53 33.85
CA LYS A 152 -8.93 -15.96 34.19
C LYS A 152 -7.98 -16.31 35.34
N ILE A 153 -6.78 -15.73 35.34
CA ILE A 153 -5.79 -15.90 36.41
C ILE A 153 -6.36 -15.33 37.72
N GLU A 154 -6.87 -14.10 37.70
CA GLU A 154 -7.51 -13.46 38.86
C GLU A 154 -8.65 -14.31 39.41
N ASN A 155 -9.59 -14.74 38.57
CA ASN A 155 -10.70 -15.59 38.98
C ASN A 155 -10.25 -16.94 39.59
N SER A 156 -9.14 -17.49 39.09
CA SER A 156 -8.58 -18.74 39.61
C SER A 156 -7.89 -18.54 40.96
N ILE A 157 -7.20 -17.41 41.14
CA ILE A 157 -6.58 -17.01 42.42
C ILE A 157 -7.64 -16.66 43.45
N SER A 158 -8.73 -16.02 43.02
CA SER A 158 -9.82 -15.55 43.87
C SER A 158 -10.94 -16.59 44.03
N HIS A 159 -10.75 -17.85 43.64
CA HIS A 159 -11.79 -18.85 43.79
C HIS A 159 -12.05 -19.09 45.29
N VAL A 160 -13.14 -18.49 45.77
CA VAL A 160 -13.71 -18.74 47.08
C VAL A 160 -14.80 -19.80 46.89
N ASP A 161 -14.82 -20.81 47.76
CA ASP A 161 -15.86 -21.82 47.73
C ASP A 161 -17.25 -21.21 47.99
N LYS A 162 -18.33 -21.98 47.78
CA LYS A 162 -19.71 -21.53 48.04
C LYS A 162 -19.98 -21.13 49.50
N ASN A 163 -19.03 -21.37 50.41
CA ASN A 163 -19.14 -21.16 51.85
C ASN A 163 -18.27 -19.99 52.35
N GLY A 164 -17.58 -19.26 51.47
CA GLY A 164 -16.77 -18.10 51.84
C GLY A 164 -15.37 -18.44 52.38
N THR A 165 -14.97 -19.70 52.38
CA THR A 165 -13.70 -20.20 52.91
C THR A 165 -12.84 -20.72 51.77
N GLY A 166 -11.83 -19.96 51.33
CA GLY A 166 -10.92 -20.37 50.24
C GLY A 166 -9.99 -21.56 50.57
N LEU A 167 -10.43 -22.55 51.34
CA LEU A 167 -9.64 -23.66 51.88
C LEU A 167 -9.12 -24.64 50.82
N ASP A 168 -9.72 -24.66 49.62
CA ASP A 168 -9.26 -25.46 48.49
C ASP A 168 -8.12 -24.82 47.70
N SER A 169 -7.85 -23.52 47.91
CA SER A 169 -6.71 -22.83 47.32
C SER A 169 -5.47 -22.95 48.20
N TRP A 170 -4.29 -23.08 47.59
CA TRP A 170 -3.00 -23.08 48.31
C TRP A 170 -2.85 -21.86 49.23
N ARG A 171 -3.38 -20.70 48.79
CA ARG A 171 -3.40 -19.42 49.53
C ARG A 171 -4.33 -19.45 50.75
N GLY A 172 -5.50 -20.06 50.65
CA GLY A 172 -6.41 -20.17 51.80
C GLY A 172 -5.96 -21.22 52.81
N ARG A 173 -5.31 -22.30 52.36
CA ARG A 173 -4.64 -23.26 53.26
C ARG A 173 -3.56 -22.56 54.08
N THR A 174 -2.69 -21.79 53.45
CA THR A 174 -1.63 -21.04 54.16
C THR A 174 -2.20 -19.94 55.07
N GLY A 175 -3.23 -19.22 54.62
CA GLY A 175 -3.93 -18.20 55.42
C GLY A 175 -4.58 -18.75 56.69
N HIS A 176 -5.12 -19.97 56.65
CA HIS A 176 -5.70 -20.63 57.84
C HIS A 176 -4.66 -20.91 58.93
N TYR A 177 -3.40 -21.08 58.56
CA TYR A 177 -2.31 -21.31 59.50
C TYR A 177 -1.63 -20.02 59.97
N SER A 178 -1.86 -18.88 59.30
CA SER A 178 -1.23 -17.61 59.63
C SER A 178 -2.24 -16.62 60.22
N VAL A 179 -2.32 -16.57 61.54
CA VAL A 179 -2.85 -15.41 62.26
C VAL A 179 -1.68 -14.79 63.01
N ASP A 180 -1.43 -13.50 62.80
CA ASP A 180 -0.35 -12.73 63.44
C ASP A 180 1.07 -13.32 63.30
N LYS A 181 1.42 -13.79 62.10
CA LYS A 181 2.77 -14.26 61.73
C LYS A 181 3.32 -15.43 62.54
N GLN A 182 2.48 -16.16 63.29
CA GLN A 182 2.87 -17.40 63.97
C GLN A 182 2.01 -18.56 63.48
N TYR A 183 2.65 -19.64 63.02
CA TYR A 183 1.96 -20.88 62.72
C TYR A 183 1.34 -21.42 64.00
N ARG A 184 0.03 -21.73 64.01
CA ARG A 184 -0.58 -22.45 65.15
C ARG A 184 0.25 -23.70 65.45
N LYS A 185 0.63 -23.88 66.72
CA LYS A 185 1.11 -25.20 67.18
C LYS A 185 0.02 -26.22 66.86
N ARG A 186 0.42 -27.36 66.29
CA ARG A 186 -0.48 -28.48 65.98
C ARG A 186 -1.39 -28.74 67.19
N PRO A 187 -2.72 -28.83 67.03
CA PRO A 187 -3.61 -29.15 68.15
C PRO A 187 -3.14 -30.44 68.82
N SER A 188 -2.99 -30.40 70.15
CA SER A 188 -2.67 -31.58 70.96
C SER A 188 -3.71 -32.67 70.69
N GLY A 189 -3.26 -33.87 70.33
CA GLY A 189 -4.14 -35.00 70.02
C GLY A 189 -4.58 -35.12 68.56
N TYR A 190 -4.21 -34.21 67.65
CA TYR A 190 -4.59 -34.31 66.22
C TYR A 190 -4.01 -35.56 65.53
N VAL A 191 -2.82 -36.02 65.95
CA VAL A 191 -2.27 -37.31 65.48
C VAL A 191 -3.11 -38.47 65.99
N ASP A 192 -3.58 -38.40 67.22
CA ASP A 192 -4.34 -39.47 67.87
C ASP A 192 -5.77 -39.55 67.31
N ILE A 193 -6.34 -38.43 66.89
CA ILE A 193 -7.59 -38.38 66.13
C ILE A 193 -7.43 -39.09 64.78
N ILE A 194 -6.36 -38.81 64.03
CA ILE A 194 -6.08 -39.49 62.74
C ILE A 194 -5.79 -40.98 62.94
N LYS A 195 -5.12 -41.36 64.04
CA LYS A 195 -4.89 -42.78 64.38
C LYS A 195 -6.18 -43.50 64.79
N ASN A 196 -7.14 -42.80 65.38
CA ASN A 196 -8.40 -43.35 65.86
C ASN A 196 -9.55 -43.24 64.85
N GLU A 197 -9.36 -42.47 63.76
CA GLU A 197 -10.19 -42.58 62.56
C GLU A 197 -9.96 -43.96 61.96
N THR A 198 -10.82 -44.90 62.38
CA THR A 198 -10.96 -46.20 61.75
C THR A 198 -11.50 -45.97 60.35
N VAL A 199 -10.60 -45.76 59.40
CA VAL A 199 -10.92 -45.89 57.98
C VAL A 199 -11.47 -47.31 57.82
N ASN A 200 -12.73 -47.43 57.39
CA ASN A 200 -13.35 -48.72 57.07
C ASN A 200 -12.56 -49.37 55.93
N LEU A 201 -11.56 -50.18 56.29
CA LEU A 201 -10.67 -50.90 55.38
C LEU A 201 -11.42 -51.89 54.48
N GLU A 202 -12.65 -52.27 54.85
CA GLU A 202 -13.49 -53.16 54.04
C GLU A 202 -13.96 -52.54 52.71
N ASN A 203 -14.03 -51.20 52.62
CA ASN A 203 -14.48 -50.50 51.41
C ASN A 203 -13.34 -49.81 50.65
N MET A 204 -12.09 -50.02 51.06
CA MET A 204 -10.95 -49.45 50.37
C MET A 204 -10.57 -50.37 49.20
N PRO A 205 -10.53 -49.88 47.95
CA PRO A 205 -10.07 -50.67 46.82
C PRO A 205 -8.66 -51.22 47.11
N ALA A 206 -8.39 -52.44 46.68
CA ALA A 206 -7.11 -53.07 46.95
C ALA A 206 -5.99 -52.19 46.38
N ARG A 207 -4.81 -52.24 47.00
CA ARG A 207 -3.64 -51.47 46.55
C ARG A 207 -3.37 -51.65 45.05
N ASP A 208 -3.58 -52.86 44.56
CA ASP A 208 -3.36 -53.21 43.16
C ASP A 208 -4.42 -52.58 42.24
N ASP A 209 -5.67 -52.44 42.70
CA ASP A 209 -6.73 -51.76 41.96
C ASP A 209 -6.43 -50.26 41.84
N LEU A 210 -5.95 -49.64 42.92
CA LEU A 210 -5.52 -48.23 42.93
C LEU A 210 -4.28 -48.00 42.06
N LEU A 211 -3.31 -48.91 42.09
CA LEU A 211 -2.14 -48.87 41.22
C LEU A 211 -2.53 -48.95 39.76
N LYS A 212 -3.48 -49.83 39.43
CA LYS A 212 -4.02 -49.99 38.09
C LYS A 212 -4.75 -48.73 37.63
N GLU A 213 -5.63 -48.18 38.47
CA GLU A 213 -6.34 -46.93 38.16
C GLU A 213 -5.37 -45.77 37.94
N PHE A 214 -4.33 -45.67 38.76
CA PHE A 214 -3.29 -44.67 38.60
C PHE A 214 -2.52 -44.83 37.28
N THR A 215 -2.09 -46.04 36.93
CA THR A 215 -1.39 -46.29 35.66
C THR A 215 -2.27 -46.02 34.46
N ASP A 216 -3.54 -46.44 34.49
CA ASP A 216 -4.50 -46.20 33.41
C ASP A 216 -4.70 -44.70 33.18
N LYS A 217 -4.78 -43.90 34.27
CA LYS A 217 -4.90 -42.44 34.20
C LYS A 217 -3.62 -41.76 33.70
N VAL A 218 -2.45 -42.27 34.05
CA VAL A 218 -1.16 -41.78 33.53
C VAL A 218 -1.04 -42.06 32.04
N ASP A 219 -1.48 -43.22 31.58
CA ASP A 219 -1.49 -43.57 30.15
C ASP A 219 -2.52 -42.75 29.37
N GLU A 220 -3.72 -42.54 29.92
CA GLU A 220 -4.74 -41.63 29.35
C GLU A 220 -4.20 -40.19 29.23
N LEU A 221 -3.45 -39.73 30.24
CA LEU A 221 -2.77 -38.43 30.21
C LEU A 221 -1.67 -38.39 29.13
N ASN A 222 -0.85 -39.43 29.01
CA ASN A 222 0.20 -39.50 27.99
C ASN A 222 -0.37 -39.55 26.57
N GLN A 223 -1.48 -40.27 26.35
CA GLN A 223 -2.18 -40.32 25.07
C GLN A 223 -2.86 -38.98 24.72
N SER A 224 -3.47 -38.32 25.71
CA SER A 224 -4.08 -36.99 25.52
C SER A 224 -3.05 -35.87 25.41
N SER A 225 -1.85 -36.07 25.95
CA SER A 225 -0.70 -35.18 25.81
C SER A 225 -0.03 -35.32 24.44
N ASN A 226 -0.79 -35.18 23.36
CA ASN A 226 -0.31 -34.92 22.00
C ASN A 226 0.28 -33.51 21.85
N PHE A 227 1.00 -33.00 22.85
CA PHE A 227 1.91 -31.89 22.62
C PHE A 227 3.11 -32.45 21.87
N ARG A 228 3.06 -32.38 20.54
CA ARG A 228 4.26 -32.56 19.71
C ARG A 228 5.32 -31.61 20.26
N ARG A 229 6.37 -32.16 20.87
CA ARG A 229 7.64 -31.42 21.02
C ARG A 229 8.03 -31.02 19.60
N ILE A 230 7.92 -29.73 19.29
CA ILE A 230 8.43 -29.19 18.04
C ILE A 230 9.94 -29.17 18.22
N ASP A 231 10.63 -30.21 17.77
CA ASP A 231 12.07 -30.18 17.57
C ASP A 231 12.34 -29.27 16.37
N TRP A 232 12.31 -27.96 16.63
CA TRP A 232 12.60 -26.94 15.64
C TRP A 232 14.11 -26.91 15.41
N ASN A 233 14.56 -27.60 14.36
CA ASN A 233 15.93 -27.49 13.88
C ASN A 233 15.91 -26.59 12.63
N PRO A 234 16.20 -25.28 12.74
CA PRO A 234 16.13 -24.39 11.60
C PRO A 234 17.12 -24.84 10.52
N SER A 235 16.61 -25.01 9.30
CA SER A 235 17.44 -25.25 8.12
C SER A 235 18.49 -24.15 8.04
N LYS A 236 19.77 -24.54 7.94
CA LYS A 236 20.89 -23.60 7.78
C LYS A 236 20.59 -22.71 6.58
N ILE A 237 20.32 -21.43 6.83
CA ILE A 237 19.99 -20.46 5.78
C ILE A 237 21.23 -20.31 4.90
N ILE A 238 21.17 -20.85 3.68
CA ILE A 238 22.18 -20.60 2.66
C ILE A 238 21.80 -19.29 2.00
N LEU A 239 22.49 -18.22 2.36
CA LEU A 239 22.30 -16.93 1.71
C LEU A 239 22.85 -17.02 0.27
N PRO A 240 22.13 -16.48 -0.73
CA PRO A 240 22.55 -16.53 -2.14
C PRO A 240 23.79 -15.67 -2.44
N PHE A 241 24.34 -15.02 -1.42
CA PHE A 241 25.54 -14.22 -1.50
C PHE A 241 26.36 -14.38 -0.23
N ASP A 242 27.67 -14.24 -0.38
CA ASP A 242 28.60 -14.23 0.73
C ASP A 242 28.44 -12.93 1.53
N VAL A 243 28.11 -13.06 2.81
CA VAL A 243 27.91 -11.93 3.73
C VAL A 243 29.21 -11.11 3.87
N ASN A 244 30.38 -11.73 3.65
CA ASN A 244 31.65 -11.02 3.67
C ASN A 244 31.76 -9.96 2.56
N LYS A 245 31.08 -10.16 1.42
CA LYS A 245 31.03 -9.16 0.34
C LYS A 245 30.24 -7.90 0.72
N ILE A 246 29.30 -8.00 1.65
CA ILE A 246 28.58 -6.82 2.18
C ILE A 246 29.54 -5.95 3.00
N ASN A 247 30.40 -6.58 3.81
CA ASN A 247 31.41 -5.86 4.59
C ASN A 247 32.45 -5.18 3.69
N GLU A 248 32.91 -5.86 2.63
CA GLU A 248 33.81 -5.27 1.63
C GLU A 248 33.17 -4.08 0.90
N ALA A 249 31.91 -4.20 0.50
CA ALA A 249 31.17 -3.12 -0.14
C ALA A 249 30.98 -1.92 0.80
N MET A 250 30.66 -2.16 2.07
CA MET A 250 30.56 -1.11 3.09
C MET A 250 31.90 -0.38 3.29
N ASP A 251 33.01 -1.10 3.31
CA ASP A 251 34.34 -0.49 3.46
C ASP A 251 34.78 0.29 2.21
N ALA A 252 34.42 -0.18 1.01
CA ALA A 252 34.61 0.57 -0.23
C ALA A 252 33.83 1.89 -0.22
N VAL A 253 32.56 1.87 0.21
CA VAL A 253 31.74 3.07 0.36
C VAL A 253 32.33 4.03 1.40
N LYS A 254 32.81 3.53 2.54
CA LYS A 254 33.50 4.36 3.55
C LYS A 254 34.80 4.97 3.03
N LYS A 255 35.56 4.27 2.19
CA LYS A 255 36.77 4.81 1.54
C LYS A 255 36.43 5.91 0.54
N LEU A 256 35.39 5.71 -0.28
CA LEU A 256 34.90 6.72 -1.21
C LEU A 256 34.40 7.98 -0.50
N ALA A 257 33.63 7.81 0.59
CA ALA A 257 33.17 8.93 1.40
C ALA A 257 34.34 9.74 1.98
N ARG A 258 35.38 9.08 2.50
CA ARG A 258 36.60 9.76 2.99
C ARG A 258 37.34 10.49 1.87
N LYS A 259 37.41 9.92 0.67
CA LYS A 259 38.04 10.54 -0.50
C LYS A 259 37.25 11.78 -0.98
N MET A 260 35.92 11.72 -0.95
CA MET A 260 35.03 12.84 -1.27
C MET A 260 35.21 14.02 -0.31
N VAL A 261 35.35 13.74 0.99
CA VAL A 261 35.61 14.76 2.02
C VAL A 261 36.98 15.42 1.81
N MET A 262 38.03 14.65 1.50
CA MET A 262 39.33 15.23 1.15
C MET A 262 39.25 16.15 -0.08
N ILE A 263 38.57 15.74 -1.14
CA ILE A 263 38.42 16.54 -2.38
C ILE A 263 37.69 17.86 -2.07
N ASN A 264 36.60 17.82 -1.31
CA ASN A 264 35.88 19.04 -0.92
C ASN A 264 36.73 19.98 -0.06
N THR A 265 37.62 19.43 0.78
CA THR A 265 38.54 20.24 1.59
C THR A 265 39.60 20.93 0.73
N ILE A 266 40.12 20.24 -0.29
CA ILE A 266 41.08 20.79 -1.25
C ILE A 266 40.42 21.86 -2.11
N VAL A 267 39.24 21.59 -2.69
CA VAL A 267 38.50 22.53 -3.54
C VAL A 267 38.07 23.78 -2.76
N GLY A 268 37.62 23.62 -1.52
CA GLY A 268 37.30 24.74 -0.61
C GLY A 268 38.52 25.60 -0.29
N SER A 269 39.69 25.00 -0.09
CA SER A 269 40.94 25.73 0.17
C SER A 269 41.44 26.52 -1.05
N THR A 270 41.26 25.98 -2.27
CA THR A 270 41.58 26.70 -3.51
C THR A 270 40.59 27.82 -3.81
N SER A 271 39.30 27.65 -3.49
CA SER A 271 38.28 28.70 -3.70
C SER A 271 38.50 29.90 -2.78
N LEU A 272 38.96 29.69 -1.54
CA LEU A 272 39.33 30.77 -0.62
C LEU A 272 40.60 31.52 -1.06
N ARG A 273 41.49 30.89 -1.83
CA ARG A 273 42.73 31.51 -2.32
C ARG A 273 42.51 32.47 -3.48
N TRP A 274 41.46 32.29 -4.28
CA TRP A 274 41.12 33.18 -5.39
C TRP A 274 40.36 34.45 -4.93
N VAL A 275 39.56 34.36 -3.86
CA VAL A 275 38.81 35.51 -3.31
C VAL A 275 39.73 36.52 -2.58
N LEU A 276 40.94 36.12 -2.17
CA LEU A 276 41.93 36.99 -1.53
C LEU A 276 42.93 37.65 -2.50
N MET A 277 42.85 37.36 -3.81
CA MET A 277 43.71 37.99 -4.84
C MET A 277 42.93 38.83 -5.86
N SER A 278 41.70 39.25 -5.53
CA SER A 278 40.90 40.22 -6.30
C SER A 278 40.78 41.52 -5.51
#